data_AF-A0A6C0F1P0-F1
#
_entry.id   AF-A0A6C0F1P0-F1
#
_cell.length_a   1.000
_cell.length_b   1.000
_cell.length_c   1.000
_cell.angle_alpha   90.00
_cell.angle_beta   90.00
_cell.angle_gamma   90.00
#
_symmetry.space_group_name_H-M   'P 1'
#
loop_
_entity.id
_entity.type
_entity.pdbx_description
1 polymer ?
#
loop_
_entity_poly.entity_id
_entity_poly.type
_entity_poly.pdbx_seq_one_letter_code
_entity_poly.pdbx_strand_id
1 'polypeptide(L)'
;MSSFYIKIEDVYDYLLYTFYVLYIIVILNLTYFDSVTKYLPTIQSALKYFVIIFLIVRFNPYSNAKFTEFDKKIIFSSSLFLLSTTTLTDLLLTYFNKNAKKIGLNVKL
;
A
#
# COMPACT_ATOMS: atom_id res chain seq x y z
N MET A 1 24.07 5.50 -21.24
CA MET A 1 23.67 4.61 -20.13
C MET A 1 22.85 5.34 -19.06
N SER A 2 23.11 6.61 -18.75
CA SER A 2 22.35 7.41 -17.75
C SER A 2 20.85 7.62 -18.04
N SER A 3 20.45 7.80 -19.31
CA SER A 3 19.06 8.08 -19.68
C SER A 3 18.07 6.94 -19.38
N PHE A 4 18.53 5.68 -19.37
CA PHE A 4 17.68 4.52 -19.07
C PHE A 4 17.42 4.37 -17.56
N TYR A 5 18.41 4.70 -16.72
CA TYR A 5 18.25 4.68 -15.26
C TYR A 5 17.24 5.73 -14.81
N ILE A 6 17.37 6.97 -15.32
CA ILE A 6 16.46 8.08 -14.99
C ILE A 6 14.99 7.70 -15.31
N LYS A 7 14.74 7.05 -16.46
CA LYS A 7 13.40 6.58 -16.83
C LYS A 7 12.82 5.56 -15.84
N ILE A 8 13.64 4.69 -15.25
CA ILE A 8 13.17 3.70 -14.28
C ILE A 8 12.83 4.36 -12.95
N GLU A 9 13.60 5.38 -12.56
CA GLU A 9 13.34 6.16 -11.34
C GLU A 9 12.02 6.91 -11.44
N ASP A 10 11.78 7.58 -12.57
CA ASP A 10 10.54 8.31 -12.83
C ASP A 10 9.31 7.38 -12.86
N VAL A 11 9.44 6.20 -13.49
CA VAL A 11 8.36 5.21 -13.54
C VAL A 11 8.04 4.68 -12.13
N TYR A 12 9.06 4.41 -11.30
CA TYR A 12 8.84 3.98 -9.93
C TYR A 12 8.14 5.06 -9.10
N ASP A 13 8.63 6.30 -9.15
CA ASP A 13 8.04 7.40 -8.38
C ASP A 13 6.58 7.62 -8.84
N TYR A 14 6.29 7.58 -10.14
CA TYR A 14 4.92 7.65 -10.67
C TYR A 14 4.01 6.52 -10.15
N LEU A 15 4.53 5.29 -10.11
CA LEU A 15 3.81 4.11 -9.68
C LEU A 15 3.55 4.14 -8.16
N LEU A 16 4.52 4.61 -7.37
CA LEU A 16 4.39 4.86 -5.94
C LEU A 16 3.33 5.95 -5.64
N TYR A 17 3.41 7.09 -6.33
CA TYR A 17 2.42 8.17 -6.20
C TYR A 17 1.02 7.71 -6.58
N THR A 18 0.91 6.91 -7.65
CA THR A 18 -0.36 6.31 -8.07
C THR A 18 -0.95 5.46 -6.95
N PHE A 19 -0.15 4.64 -6.25
CA PHE A 19 -0.63 3.86 -5.11
C PHE A 19 -1.04 4.70 -3.91
N TYR A 20 -0.30 5.77 -3.60
CA TYR A 20 -0.72 6.73 -2.58
C TYR A 20 -2.08 7.36 -2.90
N VAL A 21 -2.28 7.80 -4.15
CA VAL A 21 -3.55 8.38 -4.60
C VAL A 21 -4.68 7.35 -4.52
N LEU A 22 -4.45 6.13 -5.01
CA LEU A 22 -5.43 5.04 -4.92
C LEU A 22 -5.83 4.77 -3.46
N TYR A 23 -4.85 4.72 -2.56
CA TYR A 23 -5.08 4.46 -1.15
C TYR A 23 -5.89 5.59 -0.48
N ILE A 24 -5.59 6.85 -0.81
CA ILE A 24 -6.36 8.01 -0.33
C ILE A 24 -7.81 7.94 -0.85
N ILE A 25 -8.02 7.64 -2.13
CA ILE A 25 -9.36 7.49 -2.72
C ILE A 25 -10.17 6.39 -1.99
N VAL A 26 -9.52 5.27 -1.65
CA VAL A 26 -10.13 4.17 -0.91
C VAL A 26 -10.54 4.61 0.50
N ILE A 27 -9.67 5.32 1.23
CA ILE A 27 -10.01 5.89 2.54
C ILE A 27 -11.15 6.91 2.44
N LEU A 28 -11.12 7.81 1.46
CA LEU A 28 -12.16 8.82 1.27
C LEU A 28 -13.51 8.16 0.97
N ASN A 29 -13.56 7.14 0.11
CA ASN A 29 -14.77 6.38 -0.17
C ASN A 29 -15.34 5.68 1.07
N LEU A 30 -14.48 5.24 1.99
CA LEU A 30 -14.90 4.65 3.28
C LEU A 30 -15.73 5.65 4.12
N THR A 31 -15.43 6.95 4.02
CA THR A 31 -16.19 8.01 4.71
C THR A 31 -17.58 8.23 4.11
N TYR A 32 -17.79 7.89 2.84
CA TYR A 32 -19.05 8.14 2.12
C TYR A 32 -19.94 6.90 1.94
N PHE A 33 -19.38 5.68 1.99
CA PHE A 33 -20.12 4.44 1.73
C PHE A 33 -19.82 3.33 2.77
N ASP A 34 -20.79 3.02 3.64
CA ASP A 34 -20.69 1.95 4.67
C ASP A 34 -20.37 0.55 4.09
N SER A 35 -20.76 0.30 2.83
CA SER A 35 -20.52 -0.97 2.13
C SER A 35 -19.05 -1.23 1.77
N VAL A 36 -18.19 -0.21 1.84
CA VAL A 36 -16.77 -0.31 1.48
C VAL A 36 -15.95 -1.05 2.54
N THR A 37 -16.43 -1.09 3.79
CA THR A 37 -15.76 -1.78 4.92
C THR A 37 -15.45 -3.25 4.62
N LYS A 38 -16.28 -3.93 3.82
CA LYS A 38 -16.08 -5.33 3.44
C LYS A 38 -14.94 -5.53 2.44
N TYR A 39 -14.71 -4.56 1.55
CA TYR A 39 -13.70 -4.67 0.48
C TYR A 39 -12.36 -4.06 0.86
N LEU A 40 -12.35 -3.14 1.82
CA LEU A 40 -11.14 -2.47 2.34
C LEU A 40 -9.99 -3.44 2.68
N PRO A 41 -10.18 -4.51 3.48
CA PRO A 41 -9.09 -5.43 3.81
C PRO A 41 -8.60 -6.23 2.60
N THR A 42 -9.47 -6.50 1.62
CA THR A 42 -9.09 -7.21 0.38
C THR A 42 -8.23 -6.33 -0.52
N ILE A 43 -8.62 -5.07 -0.71
CA ILE A 43 -7.89 -4.09 -1.53
C ILE A 43 -6.52 -3.80 -0.90
N GLN A 44 -6.47 -3.58 0.42
CA GLN A 44 -5.24 -3.38 1.15
C GLN A 44 -4.28 -4.58 1.00
N SER A 45 -4.80 -5.81 1.13
CA SER A 45 -4.00 -7.02 0.97
C SER A 45 -3.45 -7.15 -0.45
N ALA A 46 -4.26 -6.86 -1.47
CA ALA A 46 -3.83 -6.88 -2.87
C ALA A 46 -2.70 -5.86 -3.13
N LEU A 47 -2.84 -4.62 -2.66
CA LEU A 47 -1.81 -3.59 -2.76
C LEU A 47 -0.52 -4.00 -2.03
N LYS A 48 -0.65 -4.58 -0.84
CA LYS A 48 0.48 -5.07 -0.05
C LYS A 48 1.24 -6.17 -0.78
N TYR A 49 0.55 -7.17 -1.32
CA TYR A 49 1.18 -8.23 -2.09
C TYR A 49 1.87 -7.70 -3.35
N PHE A 50 1.25 -6.77 -4.06
CA PHE A 50 1.87 -6.14 -5.22
C PHE A 50 3.21 -5.49 -4.88
N VAL A 51 3.24 -4.65 -3.83
CA VAL A 51 4.48 -3.96 -3.40
C VAL A 51 5.55 -4.96 -2.97
N ILE A 52 5.18 -6.01 -2.23
CA ILE A 52 6.13 -7.05 -1.79
C ILE A 52 6.71 -7.81 -2.98
N ILE A 53 5.87 -8.24 -3.92
CA ILE A 53 6.33 -8.95 -5.14
C ILE A 53 7.26 -8.05 -5.95
N PHE A 54 6.91 -6.77 -6.11
CA PHE A 54 7.77 -5.79 -6.77
C PHE A 54 9.15 -5.69 -6.09
N LEU A 55 9.19 -5.58 -4.76
CA LEU A 55 10.44 -5.54 -4.00
C LEU A 55 11.25 -6.84 -4.17
N ILE A 56 10.61 -8.02 -4.13
CA ILE A 56 11.30 -9.30 -4.33
C ILE A 56 11.94 -9.38 -5.72
N VAL A 57 11.22 -8.97 -6.77
CA VAL A 57 11.74 -8.97 -8.14
C VAL A 57 12.91 -7.99 -8.28
N ARG A 58 12.79 -6.80 -7.68
CA ARG A 58 13.82 -5.75 -7.76
C ARG A 58 15.08 -6.07 -6.95
N PHE A 59 14.90 -6.64 -5.76
CA PHE A 59 15.94 -6.93 -4.77
C PHE A 59 16.33 -8.40 -4.74
N ASN A 60 16.10 -9.13 -5.83
CA ASN A 60 16.43 -10.53 -5.91
C ASN A 60 17.94 -10.76 -5.61
N PRO A 61 18.30 -11.50 -4.54
CA PRO A 61 19.69 -11.69 -4.12
C PRO A 61 20.56 -12.42 -5.14
N TYR A 62 19.94 -13.12 -6.11
CA TYR A 62 20.65 -13.77 -7.22
C TYR A 62 21.10 -12.79 -8.31
N SER A 63 20.71 -11.52 -8.21
CA SER A 63 21.15 -10.46 -9.10
C SER A 63 22.45 -9.81 -8.59
N ASN A 64 23.49 -9.77 -9.43
CA ASN A 64 24.72 -9.00 -9.15
C ASN A 64 24.52 -7.48 -9.33
N ALA A 65 23.29 -6.98 -9.16
CA ALA A 65 23.00 -5.56 -9.25
C ALA A 65 23.67 -4.83 -8.08
N LYS A 66 24.45 -3.79 -8.39
CA LYS A 66 25.02 -2.91 -7.36
C LYS A 66 23.87 -2.21 -6.65
N PHE A 67 23.82 -2.30 -5.33
CA PHE A 67 22.84 -1.60 -4.51
C PHE A 67 23.05 -0.08 -4.64
N THR A 68 22.09 0.61 -5.25
CA THR A 68 22.18 2.04 -5.53
C THR A 68 21.49 2.89 -4.45
N GLU A 69 21.74 4.20 -4.44
CA GLU A 69 20.99 5.14 -3.59
C GLU A 69 19.49 5.15 -3.95
N PHE A 70 19.15 4.97 -5.22
CA PHE A 70 17.77 4.83 -5.68
C PHE A 70 17.09 3.61 -5.05
N ASP A 71 17.78 2.49 -5.01
CA ASP A 71 17.30 1.27 -4.39
C ASP A 71 17.05 1.42 -2.87
N LYS A 72 17.91 2.17 -2.16
CA LYS A 72 17.68 2.54 -0.75
C LYS A 72 16.40 3.37 -0.58
N LYS A 73 16.19 4.38 -1.43
CA LYS A 73 14.99 5.21 -1.44
C LYS A 73 13.73 4.37 -1.70
N ILE A 74 13.80 3.39 -2.62
CA ILE A 74 12.69 2.47 -2.90
C ILE A 74 12.30 1.69 -1.65
N ILE A 75 13.26 0.99 -1.02
CA ILE A 75 12.98 0.14 0.14
C ILE A 75 12.38 0.98 1.26
N PHE A 76 12.96 2.14 1.55
CA PHE A 76 12.49 3.01 2.63
C PHE A 76 11.07 3.53 2.38
N SER A 77 10.81 4.09 1.19
CA SER A 77 9.49 4.64 0.84
C SER A 77 8.40 3.57 0.77
N SER A 78 8.69 2.43 0.15
CA SER A 78 7.75 1.30 0.07
C SER A 78 7.43 0.72 1.44
N SER A 79 8.44 0.57 2.31
CA SER A 79 8.25 0.07 3.68
C SER A 79 7.41 1.05 4.51
N LEU A 80 7.66 2.35 4.39
CA LEU A 80 6.89 3.38 5.08
C LEU A 80 5.44 3.43 4.59
N PHE A 81 5.22 3.30 3.28
CA PHE A 81 3.89 3.18 2.69
C PHE A 81 3.14 1.96 3.25
N LEU A 82 3.76 0.79 3.23
CA LEU A 82 3.16 -0.45 3.76
C LEU A 82 2.81 -0.34 5.24
N LEU A 83 3.72 0.22 6.05
CA LEU A 83 3.49 0.40 7.48
C LEU A 83 2.33 1.37 7.74
N SER A 84 2.32 2.50 7.05
CA SER A 84 1.31 3.55 7.22
C SER A 84 -0.06 3.05 6.80
N THR A 85 -0.14 2.41 5.63
CA THR A 85 -1.39 1.86 5.09
C THR A 85 -1.94 0.74 5.96
N THR A 86 -1.05 -0.13 6.48
CA THR A 86 -1.48 -1.23 7.36
C THR A 86 -2.03 -0.72 8.68
N THR A 87 -1.27 0.13 9.36
CA THR A 87 -1.66 0.68 10.65
C THR A 87 -2.96 1.49 10.55
N LEU A 88 -3.07 2.35 9.53
CA LEU A 88 -4.29 3.15 9.32
C LEU A 88 -5.51 2.27 9.03
N THR A 89 -5.36 1.24 8.19
CA THR A 89 -6.49 0.36 7.87
C THR A 89 -6.96 -0.42 9.11
N ASP A 90 -6.04 -0.95 9.91
CA ASP A 90 -6.39 -1.68 11.14
C ASP A 90 -7.09 -0.78 12.16
N LEU A 91 -6.62 0.47 12.31
CA LEU A 91 -7.26 1.47 13.17
C LEU A 91 -8.68 1.80 12.70
N LEU A 92 -8.86 2.01 11.40
CA LEU A 92 -10.18 2.29 10.80
C LEU A 92 -11.12 1.10 11.01
N LEU A 93 -10.71 -0.12 10.64
CA LEU A 93 -11.52 -1.33 10.84
C LEU A 93 -11.91 -1.51 12.30
N THR A 94 -10.99 -1.25 13.24
CA THR A 94 -11.28 -1.34 14.67
C THR A 94 -12.29 -0.29 15.12
N TYR A 95 -12.17 0.95 14.63
CA TYR A 95 -13.13 2.03 14.91
C TYR A 95 -14.53 1.68 14.39
N PHE A 96 -14.64 1.26 13.13
CA PHE A 96 -15.91 0.87 12.51
C PHE A 96 -16.53 -0.36 13.19
N ASN A 97 -15.76 -1.42 13.46
CA ASN A 97 -16.27 -2.61 14.16
C ASN A 97 -16.75 -2.30 15.58
N LYS A 98 -16.04 -1.42 16.30
CA LYS A 98 -16.45 -0.98 17.64
C LYS A 98 -17.76 -0.22 17.60
N ASN A 99 -17.96 0.63 16.60
CA ASN A 99 -19.22 1.35 16.40
C ASN A 99 -20.34 0.40 15.97
N ALA A 100 -20.13 -0.47 14.96
CA ALA A 100 -21.10 -1.47 14.51
C ALA A 100 -21.60 -2.37 15.65
N LYS A 101 -20.68 -2.88 16.48
CA LYS A 101 -21.00 -3.70 17.65
C LYS A 101 -21.84 -2.95 18.70
N LYS A 102 -21.64 -1.62 18.82
CA LYS A 102 -22.41 -0.76 19.73
C LYS A 102 -23.86 -0.55 19.26
N ILE A 103 -24.15 -0.75 17.98
CA ILE A 103 -25.48 -0.62 17.37
C ILE A 103 -26.19 -1.99 17.29
N GLY A 104 -25.61 -3.06 17.85
CA GLY A 104 -26.21 -4.41 17.87
C GLY A 104 -26.05 -5.20 16.57
N LEU A 105 -25.36 -4.65 15.56
CA LEU A 105 -25.03 -5.34 14.32
C LEU A 105 -23.76 -6.18 14.51
N ASN A 106 -23.93 -7.51 14.54
CA ASN A 106 -22.81 -8.45 14.48
C ASN A 106 -22.30 -8.53 13.04
N VAL A 107 -21.44 -7.58 12.66
CA VAL A 107 -20.72 -7.67 11.38
C VAL A 107 -19.64 -8.72 11.56
N LYS A 108 -19.95 -9.97 11.18
CA LYS A 108 -18.93 -10.98 10.92
C LYS A 108 -18.18 -10.56 9.65
N LEU A 109 -16.94 -10.15 9.84
CA LEU A 109 -15.92 -10.15 8.78
C LEU A 109 -15.62 -11.60 8.39
#